data_AF-A0A7J7FHA1-F1
#
_entry.id   AF-A0A7J7FHA1-F1
#
_cell.length_a   1.000
_cell.length_b   1.000
_cell.length_c   1.000
_cell.angle_alpha   90.00
_cell.angle_beta   90.00
_cell.angle_gamma   90.00
#
_symmetry.space_group_name_H-M   'P 1'
#
loop_
_entity.id
_entity.type
_entity.pdbx_description
1 polymer ?
#
loop_
_entity_poly.entity_id
_entity_poly.type
_entity_poly.pdbx_seq_one_letter_code
_entity_poly.pdbx_strand_id
1 'polypeptide(L)'
;KRLSSTPLEILFFLNGWYYATYFLLELFIFLYKGLLLPYPTANLVLDVVMLLLYLGIEVIRLFFGTKGNLCQRKMPLVISVALTFPSAMMASYYLLLQTYVLRLEAIMNGILLFFCGSELLLEVLTLAAFS
;
A
#
# COMPACT_ATOMS: atom_id res chain seq x y z
N LYS A 1 16.10 -13.93 23.27
CA LYS A 1 15.99 -12.47 23.03
C LYS A 1 14.84 -12.24 22.05
N ARG A 2 13.91 -11.32 22.35
CA ARG A 2 12.83 -10.95 21.43
C ARG A 2 13.46 -10.05 20.36
N LEU A 3 13.50 -10.49 19.10
CA LEU A 3 14.09 -9.74 17.97
C LEU A 3 13.01 -8.99 17.17
N SER A 4 11.74 -9.09 17.58
CA SER A 4 10.62 -8.39 16.94
C SER A 4 10.83 -6.88 16.98
N SER A 5 10.66 -6.20 15.86
CA SER A 5 10.78 -4.75 15.77
C SER A 5 9.46 -4.07 16.16
N THR A 6 9.48 -3.32 17.26
CA THR A 6 8.36 -2.48 17.68
C THR A 6 8.05 -1.33 16.72
N PRO A 7 9.02 -0.60 16.11
CA PRO A 7 8.69 0.47 15.18
C PRO A 7 8.04 -0.05 13.89
N LEU A 8 8.42 -1.25 13.43
CA LEU A 8 7.81 -1.87 12.25
C LEU A 8 6.32 -2.19 12.48
N GLU A 9 5.98 -2.69 13.66
CA GLU A 9 4.58 -2.99 14.01
C GLU A 9 3.70 -1.73 14.07
N ILE A 10 4.26 -0.63 14.59
CA ILE A 10 3.57 0.66 14.64
C ILE A 10 3.29 1.16 13.22
N LEU A 11 4.25 1.01 12.30
CA LEU A 11 4.07 1.42 10.90
C LEU A 11 2.99 0.59 10.21
N PHE A 12 2.99 -0.74 10.35
CA PHE A 12 1.92 -1.56 9.78
C PHE A 12 0.53 -1.18 10.30
N PHE A 13 0.41 -0.87 11.58
CA PHE A 13 -0.85 -0.41 12.16
C PHE A 13 -1.28 0.94 11.58
N LEU A 14 -0.38 1.91 11.51
CA LEU A 14 -0.66 3.23 10.93
C LEU A 14 -1.02 3.13 9.45
N ASN A 15 -0.28 2.32 8.69
CA ASN A 15 -0.51 2.11 7.27
C ASN A 15 -1.84 1.39 7.03
N GLY A 16 -2.24 0.45 7.89
CA GLY A 16 -3.57 -0.17 7.81
C GLY A 16 -4.71 0.84 7.89
N TRP A 17 -4.65 1.78 8.85
CA TRP A 17 -5.65 2.85 8.96
C TRP A 17 -5.58 3.84 7.80
N TYR A 18 -4.36 4.24 7.42
CA TYR A 18 -4.13 5.16 6.30
C TYR A 18 -4.62 4.58 4.97
N TYR A 19 -4.39 3.29 4.73
CA TYR A 19 -4.82 2.63 3.52
C TYR A 19 -6.34 2.46 3.47
N ALA A 20 -6.98 2.18 4.62
CA ALA A 20 -8.44 2.12 4.69
C ALA A 20 -9.08 3.48 4.33
N THR A 21 -8.52 4.58 4.83
CA THR A 21 -9.00 5.93 4.46
C THR A 21 -8.66 6.28 3.02
N TYR A 22 -7.48 5.90 2.52
CA TYR A 22 -7.06 6.04 1.13
C TYR A 22 -8.05 5.36 0.18
N PHE A 23 -8.38 4.08 0.42
CA PHE A 23 -9.28 3.31 -0.42
C PHE A 23 -10.68 3.96 -0.52
N LEU A 24 -11.23 4.41 0.60
CA LEU A 24 -12.53 5.09 0.63
C LEU A 24 -12.48 6.43 -0.11
N LEU A 25 -11.44 7.23 0.11
CA LEU A 25 -11.28 8.53 -0.56
C LEU A 25 -11.11 8.36 -2.07
N GLU A 26 -10.28 7.41 -2.50
CA GLU A 26 -10.05 7.12 -3.91
C GLU A 26 -11.35 6.65 -4.60
N LEU A 27 -12.16 5.83 -3.92
CA LEU A 27 -13.48 5.43 -4.41
C LEU A 27 -14.41 6.65 -4.62
N PHE A 28 -14.44 7.58 -3.66
CA PHE A 28 -15.24 8.81 -3.80
C PHE A 28 -14.72 9.71 -4.93
N ILE A 29 -13.40 9.77 -5.12
CA ILE A 29 -12.80 10.55 -6.22
C ILE A 29 -13.14 9.92 -7.57
N PHE A 30 -13.17 8.58 -7.68
CA PHE A 30 -13.63 7.92 -8.91
C PHE A 30 -15.10 8.21 -9.22
N LEU A 31 -15.98 8.21 -8.21
CA LEU A 31 -17.37 8.62 -8.38
C LEU A 31 -17.47 10.08 -8.85
N TYR A 32 -16.68 10.97 -8.24
CA TYR A 32 -16.61 12.37 -8.66
C TYR A 32 -16.14 12.53 -10.12
N LYS A 33 -15.07 11.82 -10.51
CA LYS A 33 -14.54 11.83 -11.87
C LYS A 33 -15.54 11.30 -12.89
N GLY A 34 -16.24 10.21 -12.57
CA GLY A 34 -17.25 9.62 -13.44
C GLY A 34 -18.49 10.50 -13.67
N LEU A 35 -18.81 11.38 -12.72
CA LEU A 35 -19.98 12.28 -12.82
C LEU A 35 -19.66 13.62 -13.47
N LEU A 36 -18.48 14.21 -13.21
CA LEU A 36 -18.17 15.59 -13.55
C LEU A 36 -17.13 15.75 -14.67
N LEU A 37 -16.24 14.79 -14.86
CA LEU A 37 -15.23 14.83 -15.91
C LEU A 37 -15.60 13.90 -17.06
N PRO A 38 -15.25 14.22 -18.31
CA PRO A 38 -15.40 13.32 -19.45
C PRO A 38 -14.36 12.19 -19.37
N TYR A 39 -14.47 11.33 -18.36
CA TYR A 39 -13.58 10.20 -18.14
C TYR A 39 -14.03 9.03 -19.03
N PRO A 40 -13.16 8.49 -19.91
CA PRO A 40 -13.52 7.32 -20.71
C PRO A 40 -13.94 6.15 -19.82
N THR A 41 -15.14 5.62 -20.03
CA THR A 41 -15.71 4.57 -19.17
C THR A 41 -14.83 3.32 -19.09
N ALA A 42 -14.14 2.96 -20.17
CA ALA A 42 -13.19 1.85 -20.19
C ALA A 42 -12.02 2.06 -19.21
N ASN A 43 -11.45 3.27 -19.15
CA ASN A 43 -10.35 3.59 -18.24
C ASN A 43 -10.85 3.62 -16.79
N LEU A 44 -12.05 4.16 -16.54
CA LEU A 44 -12.63 4.21 -15.20
C LEU A 44 -12.84 2.80 -14.63
N VAL A 45 -13.35 1.87 -15.44
CA VAL A 45 -13.53 0.47 -15.03
C VAL A 45 -12.20 -0.19 -14.73
N LEU A 46 -11.18 0.04 -15.59
CA LEU A 46 -9.83 -0.49 -15.37
C LEU A 46 -9.26 0.01 -14.04
N ASP A 47 -9.33 1.32 -13.78
CA ASP A 47 -8.81 1.96 -12.57
C ASP A 47 -9.51 1.44 -11.31
N VAL A 48 -10.84 1.25 -11.35
CA VAL A 48 -11.59 0.69 -10.21
C VAL A 48 -11.22 -0.78 -9.97
N VAL A 49 -11.07 -1.59 -11.02
CA VAL A 49 -10.62 -3.00 -10.89
C VAL A 49 -9.21 -3.05 -10.31
N MET A 50 -8.32 -2.17 -10.79
CA MET A 50 -6.98 -2.02 -10.23
C MET A 50 -7.04 -1.64 -8.75
N LEU A 51 -7.91 -0.72 -8.33
CA LEU A 51 -8.04 -0.33 -6.92
C LEU A 51 -8.47 -1.51 -6.03
N LEU A 52 -9.38 -2.35 -6.51
CA LEU A 52 -9.79 -3.57 -5.79
C LEU A 52 -8.66 -4.60 -5.68
N LEU A 53 -7.88 -4.78 -6.75
CA LEU A 53 -6.69 -5.63 -6.71
C LEU A 53 -5.65 -5.07 -5.74
N TYR A 54 -5.50 -3.75 -5.71
CA TYR A 54 -4.57 -3.09 -4.81
C TYR A 54 -4.94 -3.36 -3.35
N LEU A 55 -6.23 -3.28 -3.02
CA LEU A 55 -6.73 -3.57 -1.68
C LEU A 55 -6.36 -4.99 -1.24
N GLY A 56 -6.53 -5.97 -2.13
CA GLY A 56 -6.13 -7.35 -1.85
C GLY A 56 -4.64 -7.48 -1.55
N ILE A 57 -3.78 -6.88 -2.39
CA ILE A 57 -2.32 -6.90 -2.21
C ILE A 57 -1.94 -6.28 -0.86
N GLU A 58 -2.48 -5.11 -0.53
CA GLU A 58 -2.11 -4.39 0.68
C GLU A 58 -2.56 -5.11 1.96
N VAL A 59 -3.78 -5.67 1.96
CA VAL A 59 -4.27 -6.48 3.09
C VAL A 59 -3.39 -7.70 3.32
N ILE A 60 -3.02 -8.41 2.25
CA ILE A 60 -2.16 -9.59 2.34
C ILE A 60 -0.76 -9.18 2.84
N ARG A 61 -0.20 -8.08 2.30
CA ARG A 61 1.10 -7.53 2.70
C ARG A 61 1.14 -7.22 4.19
N LEU A 62 0.24 -6.38 4.69
CA LEU A 62 0.17 -6.00 6.10
C LEU A 62 -0.09 -7.21 7.02
N PHE A 63 -0.94 -8.14 6.62
CA PHE A 63 -1.21 -9.35 7.39
C PHE A 63 0.05 -10.21 7.56
N PHE A 64 0.77 -10.49 6.47
CA PHE A 64 1.99 -11.28 6.53
C PHE A 64 3.15 -10.52 7.20
N GLY A 65 3.24 -9.20 7.04
CA GLY A 65 4.20 -8.33 7.71
C GLY A 65 4.07 -8.38 9.23
N THR A 66 2.89 -8.09 9.76
CA THR A 66 2.59 -8.18 11.21
C THR A 66 2.81 -9.59 11.74
N LYS A 67 2.30 -10.63 11.05
CA LYS A 67 2.49 -12.01 11.49
C LYS A 67 3.96 -12.43 11.48
N GLY A 68 4.74 -12.01 10.47
CA GLY A 68 6.16 -12.32 10.37
C GLY A 68 6.97 -11.66 11.46
N ASN A 69 6.68 -10.39 11.77
CA ASN A 69 7.35 -9.63 12.83
C ASN A 69 7.06 -10.21 14.22
N LEU A 70 5.78 -10.46 14.53
CA LEU A 70 5.35 -10.97 15.84
C LEU A 70 5.76 -12.42 16.08
N CYS A 71 5.68 -13.28 15.07
CA CYS A 71 6.07 -14.69 15.18
C CYS A 71 7.58 -14.91 14.94
N GLN A 72 8.34 -13.85 14.67
CA GLN A 72 9.77 -13.90 14.32
C GLN A 72 10.06 -14.91 13.19
N ARG A 73 9.15 -15.02 12.22
CA ARG A 73 9.25 -15.97 11.11
C ARG A 73 9.74 -15.24 9.87
N LYS A 74 10.87 -15.68 9.32
CA LYS A 74 11.47 -15.11 8.10
C LYS A 74 10.54 -15.24 6.89
N MET A 75 9.92 -16.39 6.69
CA MET A 75 9.07 -16.68 5.51
C MET A 75 7.92 -15.66 5.28
N PRO A 76 6.99 -15.43 6.22
CA PRO A 76 5.92 -14.45 6.03
C PRO A 76 6.45 -13.02 5.86
N LEU A 77 7.58 -12.69 6.50
CA LEU A 77 8.18 -11.36 6.36
C LEU A 77 8.82 -11.15 4.97
N VAL A 78 9.42 -12.20 4.39
CA VAL A 78 9.89 -12.19 2.99
C VAL A 78 8.72 -12.04 2.01
N ILE A 79 7.58 -12.68 2.29
CA ILE A 79 6.36 -12.51 1.48
C ILE A 79 5.87 -11.06 1.52
N SER A 80 5.89 -10.43 2.70
CA SER A 80 5.55 -9.01 2.85
C SER A 80 6.47 -8.12 2.00
N VAL A 81 7.79 -8.32 2.11
CA VAL A 81 8.80 -7.61 1.28
C VAL A 81 8.53 -7.81 -0.22
N ALA A 82 8.21 -9.03 -0.64
CA ALA A 82 7.90 -9.31 -2.04
C ALA A 82 6.62 -8.58 -2.51
N LEU A 83 5.62 -8.43 -1.64
CA LEU A 83 4.38 -7.70 -1.92
C LEU A 83 4.52 -6.17 -1.83
N THR A 84 5.59 -5.68 -1.20
CA THR A 84 5.94 -4.25 -1.19
C THR A 84 6.26 -3.74 -2.60
N PHE A 85 6.84 -4.57 -3.47
CA PHE A 85 7.08 -4.21 -4.87
C PHE A 85 5.81 -3.92 -5.68
N PRO A 86 4.83 -4.85 -5.78
CA PRO A 86 3.58 -4.57 -6.48
C PRO A 86 2.77 -3.46 -5.81
N SER A 87 2.86 -3.30 -4.48
CA SER A 87 2.23 -2.15 -3.79
C SER A 87 2.84 -0.81 -4.24
N ALA A 88 4.19 -0.70 -4.27
CA ALA A 88 4.87 0.49 -4.77
C ALA A 88 4.62 0.76 -6.26
N MET A 89 4.55 -0.30 -7.08
CA MET A 89 4.16 -0.17 -8.49
C MET A 89 2.75 0.39 -8.64
N MET A 90 1.81 -0.03 -7.79
CA MET A 90 0.43 0.44 -7.85
C MET A 90 0.30 1.90 -7.41
N ALA A 91 0.98 2.29 -6.32
CA ALA A 91 1.03 3.68 -5.89
C ALA A 91 1.66 4.60 -6.95
N SER A 92 2.70 4.14 -7.65
CA SER A 92 3.30 4.90 -8.76
C SER A 92 2.41 4.94 -10.01
N TYR A 93 1.60 3.91 -10.26
CA TYR A 93 0.57 3.93 -11.31
C TYR A 93 -0.44 5.04 -11.08
N TYR A 94 -1.04 5.13 -9.88
CA TYR A 94 -1.99 6.20 -9.55
C TYR A 94 -1.35 7.59 -9.52
N LEU A 95 -0.05 7.68 -9.23
CA LEU A 95 0.66 8.97 -9.23
C LEU A 95 0.98 9.49 -10.64
N LEU A 96 1.35 8.61 -11.58
CA LEU A 96 1.97 9.01 -12.85
C LEU A 96 1.16 8.64 -14.10
N LEU A 97 0.43 7.52 -14.06
CA LEU A 97 -0.17 6.90 -15.25
C LEU A 97 -1.69 7.08 -15.32
N GLN A 98 -2.33 7.51 -14.24
CA GLN A 98 -3.77 7.77 -14.20
C GLN A 98 -4.16 8.94 -15.12
N THR A 99 -5.31 8.82 -15.81
CA THR A 99 -5.73 9.77 -16.87
C THR A 99 -5.92 11.20 -16.35
N TYR A 100 -6.44 11.36 -15.14
CA TYR A 100 -6.58 12.64 -14.45
C TYR A 100 -6.11 12.51 -13.01
N VAL A 101 -4.92 13.00 -12.69
CA VAL A 101 -4.38 13.00 -11.33
C VAL A 101 -4.76 14.31 -10.63
N LEU A 102 -5.58 14.26 -9.58
CA LEU A 102 -5.85 15.42 -8.73
C LEU A 102 -4.69 15.64 -7.76
N ARG A 103 -4.53 16.90 -7.30
CA ARG A 103 -3.50 17.25 -6.31
C ARG A 103 -3.62 16.47 -5.01
N LEU A 104 -4.86 16.16 -4.60
CA LEU A 104 -5.12 15.36 -3.40
C LEU A 104 -4.59 13.93 -3.56
N GLU A 105 -4.88 13.28 -4.70
CA GLU A 105 -4.40 11.93 -5.01
C GLU A 105 -2.87 11.88 -5.06
N ALA A 106 -2.24 12.91 -5.63
CA ALA A 106 -0.78 12.99 -5.67
C ALA A 106 -0.15 13.04 -4.26
N ILE A 107 -0.73 13.84 -3.35
CA ILE A 107 -0.28 13.90 -1.96
C ILE A 107 -0.50 12.56 -1.26
N MET A 108 -1.67 11.95 -1.45
CA MET A 108 -2.02 10.68 -0.82
C MET A 108 -1.12 9.52 -1.27
N ASN A 109 -0.88 9.39 -2.57
CA ASN A 109 0.03 8.38 -3.13
C ASN A 109 1.50 8.64 -2.72
N GLY A 110 1.91 9.90 -2.62
CA GLY A 110 3.25 10.26 -2.12
C GLY A 110 3.49 9.83 -0.67
N ILE A 111 2.51 10.05 0.20
CA ILE A 111 2.57 9.58 1.60
C ILE A 111 2.59 8.05 1.67
N LEU A 112 1.80 7.36 0.82
CA LEU A 112 1.78 5.90 0.76
C LEU A 112 3.14 5.32 0.35
N LEU A 113 3.80 5.92 -0.65
CA LEU A 113 5.16 5.55 -1.06
C LEU A 113 6.18 5.77 0.06
N PHE A 114 6.03 6.83 0.85
CA PHE A 114 6.88 7.06 2.01
C PHE A 114 6.71 5.98 3.08
N PHE A 115 5.46 5.61 3.43
CA PHE A 115 5.19 4.49 4.32
C PHE A 115 5.80 3.19 3.80
N CYS A 116 5.52 2.86 2.55
CA CYS A 116 6.03 1.67 1.86
C CYS A 116 7.57 1.59 1.88
N GLY A 117 8.26 2.70 1.62
CA GLY A 117 9.73 2.76 1.70
C GLY A 117 10.28 2.60 3.12
N SER A 118 9.62 3.20 4.12
CA SER A 118 10.01 3.06 5.52
C SER A 118 9.79 1.64 6.07
N GLU A 119 8.69 1.00 5.67
CA GLU A 119 8.37 -0.39 6.00
C GLU A 119 9.40 -1.33 5.37
N LEU A 120 9.70 -1.18 4.07
CA LEU A 120 10.70 -2.00 3.39
C LEU A 120 12.06 -1.95 4.08
N LEU A 121 12.52 -0.74 4.44
CA LEU A 121 13.80 -0.56 5.11
C LEU A 121 13.83 -1.32 6.44
N LEU A 122 12.78 -1.18 7.25
CA LEU A 122 12.69 -1.86 8.55
C LEU A 122 12.49 -3.36 8.40
N GLU A 123 11.70 -3.83 7.43
CA GLU A 123 11.55 -5.25 7.12
C GLU A 123 12.89 -5.89 6.78
N VAL A 124 13.69 -5.27 5.91
CA VAL A 124 15.04 -5.76 5.55
C VAL A 124 15.96 -5.78 6.77
N LEU A 125 15.93 -4.75 7.62
CA LEU A 125 16.70 -4.73 8.87
C LEU A 125 16.26 -5.84 9.82
N THR A 126 14.96 -6.12 9.93
CA THR A 126 14.46 -7.23 10.76
C THR A 126 14.83 -8.60 10.21
N LEU A 127 14.82 -8.78 8.88
CA LEU A 127 15.30 -10.02 8.26
C LEU A 127 16.78 -10.27 8.55
N ALA A 128 17.60 -9.21 8.46
CA ALA A 128 19.01 -9.28 8.81
C ALA A 128 19.22 -9.58 10.30
N ALA A 129 18.41 -9.00 11.19
CA ALA A 129 18.48 -9.23 12.64
C ALA A 129 17.96 -10.62 13.06
N PHE A 130 17.07 -11.24 12.29
CA PHE A 130 16.61 -12.61 12.52
C PHE A 130 17.65 -13.67 12.13
N SER A 131 18.82 -13.27 11.59
CA SER A 131 20.00 -14.10 11.30
C SER A 131 20.17 -15.25 12.28
#